data_AF-A0A9D4TJL5-F1
#
_entry.id   AF-A0A9D4TJL5-F1
#
_cell.length_a   1.000
_cell.length_b   1.000
_cell.length_c   1.000
_cell.angle_alpha   90.00
_cell.angle_beta   90.00
_cell.angle_gamma   90.00
#
_symmetry.space_group_name_H-M   'P 1'
#
loop_
_entity.id
_entity.type
_entity.pdbx_description
1 polymer ?
#
loop_
_entity_poly.entity_id
_entity_poly.type
_entity_poly.pdbx_seq_one_letter_code
_entity_poly.pdbx_strand_id
1 'polypeptide(L)'
;MALTRHWGVPIGGCWHSAIGGSPVRLPVPHQPRSAKCTAARCSSSEPDSDDSAEPRYSGSAFVRQPLISPYKRTAACRRCNGCGSVQCTQCGGTGRLARGGYQKRNPINVARVIGSKWTAMERTFGWRHFRVMQKKGQGKGTFVLMTATCDESTQFWVNMQNLKDRDRWASGWLQKQETLALEQQRKQAAATGPAAAAAVAGGAVSGTACKACGASGTLPCPLCSLAGQVVEL
;
A
#
# COMPACT_ATOMS: atom_id res chain seq x y z
N MET A 1 -34.34 33.13 -51.80
CA MET A 1 -35.13 33.91 -50.84
C MET A 1 -34.58 33.67 -49.45
N ALA A 2 -33.94 34.69 -48.91
CA ALA A 2 -33.22 34.69 -47.64
C ALA A 2 -34.17 34.85 -46.45
N LEU A 3 -33.84 34.25 -45.31
CA LEU A 3 -34.33 34.67 -43.99
C LEU A 3 -33.33 34.22 -42.92
N THR A 4 -32.31 35.06 -42.75
CA THR A 4 -31.45 35.15 -41.57
C THR A 4 -32.28 35.59 -40.37
N ARG A 5 -32.24 34.85 -39.27
CA ARG A 5 -32.72 35.30 -37.97
C ARG A 5 -31.57 35.35 -36.97
N HIS A 6 -31.13 36.58 -36.71
CA HIS A 6 -30.31 36.97 -35.58
C HIS A 6 -31.03 36.66 -34.27
N TRP A 7 -30.32 36.10 -33.30
CA TRP A 7 -30.69 36.15 -31.89
C TRP A 7 -29.57 36.84 -31.11
N GLY A 8 -29.96 37.93 -30.47
CA GLY A 8 -29.11 38.84 -29.73
C GLY A 8 -28.64 38.28 -28.39
N VAL A 9 -27.52 38.84 -27.97
CA VAL A 9 -26.88 38.71 -26.67
C VAL A 9 -27.65 39.53 -25.64
N PRO A 10 -27.89 39.01 -24.41
CA PRO A 10 -28.02 39.87 -23.24
C PRO A 10 -26.73 39.88 -22.42
N ILE A 11 -26.23 41.10 -22.28
CA ILE A 11 -25.22 41.57 -21.33
C ILE A 11 -25.88 41.66 -19.94
N GLY A 12 -25.18 41.28 -18.88
CA GLY A 12 -25.46 41.80 -17.53
C GLY A 12 -25.41 40.77 -16.41
N GLY A 13 -24.49 40.97 -15.46
CA GLY A 13 -24.54 40.29 -14.16
C GLY A 13 -23.21 40.14 -13.44
N CYS A 14 -22.46 41.22 -13.21
CA CYS A 14 -21.36 41.21 -12.24
C CYS A 14 -21.93 41.28 -10.81
N TRP A 15 -22.07 40.13 -10.16
CA TRP A 15 -22.34 40.06 -8.72
C TRP A 15 -21.01 40.10 -7.95
N HIS A 16 -20.92 41.11 -7.07
CA HIS A 16 -19.96 41.18 -5.98
C HIS A 16 -20.24 40.05 -4.98
N SER A 17 -19.20 39.37 -4.50
CA SER A 17 -19.28 38.60 -3.25
C SER A 17 -17.91 38.56 -2.57
N ALA A 18 -17.87 39.33 -1.48
CA ALA A 18 -17.10 39.24 -0.25
C ALA A 18 -15.98 38.19 -0.17
N ILE A 19 -14.75 38.69 0.00
CA ILE A 19 -13.57 37.95 0.43
C ILE A 19 -13.63 37.83 1.96
N GLY A 20 -14.25 36.78 2.47
CA GLY A 20 -14.16 36.38 3.88
C GLY A 20 -13.00 35.42 4.10
N GLY A 21 -11.82 35.94 4.45
CA GLY A 21 -10.65 35.16 4.81
C GLY A 21 -10.83 34.48 6.17
N SER A 22 -11.09 33.17 6.17
CA SER A 22 -10.97 32.34 7.38
C SER A 22 -9.53 31.82 7.50
N PRO A 23 -8.87 31.95 8.66
CA PRO A 23 -7.54 31.38 8.87
C PRO A 23 -7.63 29.83 8.90
N VAL A 24 -6.95 29.19 7.96
CA VAL A 24 -6.76 27.73 7.92
C VAL A 24 -5.87 27.35 9.11
N ARG A 25 -6.46 26.76 10.14
CA ARG A 25 -5.71 26.03 11.18
C ARG A 25 -5.06 24.83 10.53
N LEU A 26 -3.72 24.82 10.51
CA LEU A 26 -2.94 23.65 10.12
C LEU A 26 -3.18 22.51 11.13
N PRO A 27 -3.45 21.27 10.67
CA PRO A 27 -3.53 20.12 11.54
C PRO A 27 -2.14 19.82 12.13
N VAL A 28 -2.07 19.76 13.46
CA VAL A 28 -0.91 19.33 14.23
C VAL A 28 -0.57 17.88 13.85
N PRO A 29 0.70 17.54 13.57
CA PRO A 29 1.09 16.15 13.34
C PRO A 29 0.90 15.34 14.62
N HIS A 30 -0.08 14.43 14.60
CA HIS A 30 -0.21 13.40 15.63
C HIS A 30 1.07 12.56 15.67
N GLN A 31 1.78 12.64 16.79
CA GLN A 31 2.87 11.72 17.10
C GLN A 31 2.33 10.28 17.03
N PRO A 32 3.07 9.33 16.43
CA PRO A 32 2.70 7.93 16.47
C PRO A 32 2.72 7.47 17.93
N ARG A 33 1.53 7.11 18.44
CA ARG A 33 1.40 6.44 19.73
C ARG A 33 2.26 5.19 19.67
N SER A 34 3.29 5.14 20.53
CA SER A 34 4.09 3.94 20.78
C SER A 34 3.16 2.77 21.07
N ALA A 35 3.02 1.88 20.09
CA ALA A 35 2.41 0.58 20.30
C ALA A 35 3.31 -0.17 21.27
N LYS A 36 2.89 -0.22 22.54
CA LYS A 36 3.46 -1.12 23.54
C LYS A 36 3.42 -2.50 22.91
N CYS A 37 4.58 -3.08 22.68
CA CYS A 37 4.70 -4.50 22.39
C CYS A 37 4.13 -5.21 23.62
N THR A 38 2.90 -5.69 23.50
CA THR A 38 2.37 -6.69 24.42
C THR A 38 3.30 -7.88 24.32
N ALA A 39 4.15 -8.01 25.34
CA ALA A 39 5.01 -9.17 25.52
C ALA A 39 4.11 -10.40 25.55
N ALA A 40 3.98 -11.08 24.41
CA ALA A 40 3.66 -12.48 24.40
C ALA A 40 4.76 -13.15 25.23
N ARG A 41 4.36 -13.68 26.39
CA ARG A 41 5.18 -14.50 27.28
C ARG A 41 6.00 -15.48 26.44
N CYS A 42 7.29 -15.20 26.28
CA CYS A 42 8.27 -16.24 26.06
C CYS A 42 8.37 -16.98 27.40
N SER A 43 7.57 -18.03 27.55
CA SER A 43 7.72 -19.01 28.62
C SER A 43 9.03 -19.75 28.39
N SER A 44 10.11 -19.27 29.00
CA SER A 44 11.31 -20.06 29.23
C SER A 44 10.94 -21.16 30.22
N SER A 45 10.69 -22.36 29.72
CA SER A 45 10.69 -23.58 30.52
C SER A 45 12.13 -23.89 30.89
N GLU A 46 12.50 -23.61 32.13
CA GLU A 46 13.74 -24.09 32.76
C GLU A 46 13.60 -25.61 32.99
N PRO A 47 14.59 -26.43 32.64
CA PRO A 47 14.64 -27.81 33.11
C PRO A 47 15.23 -27.86 34.52
N ASP A 48 14.38 -28.17 35.50
CA ASP A 48 14.79 -28.70 36.81
C ASP A 48 15.41 -30.09 36.62
N SER A 49 16.65 -30.25 37.05
CA SER A 49 17.22 -31.56 37.35
C SER A 49 18.10 -31.41 38.59
N ASP A 50 17.53 -31.90 39.68
CA ASP A 50 18.10 -32.10 41.00
C ASP A 50 19.14 -33.25 41.00
N ASP A 51 19.95 -33.23 42.04
CA ASP A 51 20.68 -34.35 42.65
C ASP A 51 22.12 -34.72 42.19
N SER A 52 23.00 -34.59 43.19
CA SER A 52 24.11 -35.47 43.59
C SER A 52 25.57 -34.95 43.54
N ALA A 53 26.08 -34.81 44.77
CA ALA A 53 27.44 -35.11 45.26
C ALA A 53 28.59 -34.11 45.00
N GLU A 54 28.89 -33.33 46.04
CA GLU A 54 30.19 -32.67 46.24
C GLU A 54 31.34 -33.68 46.42
N PRO A 55 32.49 -33.47 45.75
CA PRO A 55 33.79 -33.77 46.32
C PRO A 55 34.40 -32.48 46.89
N ARG A 56 34.65 -32.48 48.20
CA ARG A 56 35.48 -31.48 48.87
C ARG A 56 36.90 -31.54 48.32
N TYR A 57 37.25 -30.61 47.42
CA TYR A 57 38.63 -30.39 47.01
C TYR A 57 39.11 -29.03 47.54
N SER A 58 39.82 -29.07 48.66
CA SER A 58 40.63 -27.97 49.17
C SER A 58 41.86 -27.84 48.28
N GLY A 59 41.82 -26.92 47.31
CA GLY A 59 42.91 -26.68 46.37
C GLY A 59 42.91 -25.22 45.93
N SER A 60 43.85 -24.45 46.50
CA SER A 60 44.40 -23.17 46.06
C SER A 60 43.63 -22.38 44.99
N ALA A 61 43.10 -21.24 45.42
CA ALA A 61 42.56 -20.17 44.60
C ALA A 61 43.57 -19.66 43.57
N PHE A 62 43.47 -20.13 42.32
CA PHE A 62 43.92 -19.40 41.14
C PHE A 62 43.15 -19.84 39.89
N VAL A 63 41.84 -20.05 40.04
CA VAL A 63 40.95 -20.23 38.89
C VAL A 63 40.81 -18.86 38.23
N ARG A 64 41.50 -18.70 37.10
CA ARG A 64 41.31 -17.60 36.17
C ARG A 64 39.83 -17.53 35.82
N GLN A 65 39.08 -16.63 36.44
CA GLN A 65 37.80 -16.20 35.93
C GLN A 65 38.03 -15.80 34.46
N PRO A 66 37.32 -16.41 33.49
CA PRO A 66 37.33 -15.84 32.15
C PRO A 66 36.85 -14.40 32.29
N LEU A 67 37.65 -13.46 31.80
CA LEU A 67 37.30 -12.06 31.67
C LEU A 67 36.16 -11.94 30.65
N ILE A 68 34.96 -12.38 31.01
CA ILE A 68 33.73 -11.90 30.40
C ILE A 68 33.67 -10.44 30.85
N SER A 69 34.18 -9.58 29.98
CA SER A 69 34.17 -8.13 30.18
C SER A 69 32.78 -7.71 30.69
N PRO A 70 32.68 -7.13 31.91
CA PRO A 70 31.42 -6.58 32.43
C PRO A 70 30.90 -5.41 31.57
N TYR A 71 31.66 -4.99 30.55
CA TYR A 71 31.29 -3.97 29.58
C TYR A 71 30.68 -4.53 28.30
N LYS A 72 30.65 -5.85 28.06
CA LYS A 72 29.76 -6.44 27.04
C LYS A 72 28.33 -6.53 27.59
N ARG A 73 27.75 -5.36 27.91
CA ARG A 73 26.30 -5.26 27.97
C ARG A 73 25.84 -5.51 26.55
N THR A 74 25.27 -6.68 26.28
CA THR A 74 24.46 -6.93 25.09
C THR A 74 23.36 -5.88 25.08
N ALA A 75 23.65 -4.74 24.46
CA ALA A 75 22.73 -3.63 24.38
C ALA A 75 21.59 -4.12 23.49
N ALA A 76 20.38 -4.15 24.05
CA ALA A 76 19.20 -4.49 23.29
C ALA A 76 19.13 -3.59 22.05
N CYS A 77 18.90 -4.19 20.88
CA CYS A 77 18.84 -3.43 19.64
C CYS A 77 17.81 -2.30 19.76
N ARG A 78 18.21 -1.03 19.60
CA ARG A 78 17.32 0.14 19.76
C ARG A 78 16.13 0.16 18.80
N ARG A 79 16.18 -0.62 17.72
CA ARG A 79 15.14 -0.68 16.69
C ARG A 79 14.04 -1.70 16.99
N CYS A 80 14.39 -2.83 17.59
CA CYS A 80 13.43 -3.88 17.96
C CYS A 80 13.34 -4.11 19.47
N ASN A 81 14.04 -3.31 20.29
CA ASN A 81 14.18 -3.45 21.73
C ASN A 81 14.53 -4.87 22.21
N GLY A 82 15.36 -5.58 21.44
CA GLY A 82 15.76 -6.95 21.76
C GLY A 82 14.79 -8.05 21.30
N CYS A 83 13.68 -7.74 20.63
CA CYS A 83 12.73 -8.76 20.14
C CYS A 83 13.17 -9.52 18.87
N GLY A 84 14.31 -9.17 18.25
CA GLY A 84 14.81 -9.80 17.02
C GLY A 84 13.95 -9.61 15.76
N SER A 85 12.77 -9.00 15.88
CA SER A 85 11.83 -8.74 14.79
C SER A 85 11.19 -7.36 14.92
N VAL A 86 10.79 -6.80 13.78
CA VAL A 86 10.09 -5.52 13.67
C VAL A 86 8.76 -5.71 12.97
N GLN A 87 7.75 -4.90 13.30
CA GLN A 87 6.45 -4.97 12.63
C GLN A 87 6.61 -4.69 11.12
N CYS A 88 5.94 -5.49 10.30
CA CYS A 88 5.94 -5.30 8.86
C CYS A 88 5.27 -3.97 8.52
N THR A 89 6.02 -3.06 7.89
CA THR A 89 5.55 -1.73 7.51
C THR A 89 4.48 -1.75 6.43
N GLN A 90 4.40 -2.82 5.64
CA GLN A 90 3.44 -2.97 4.54
C GLN A 90 2.04 -3.30 5.03
N CYS A 91 1.92 -4.14 6.07
CA CYS A 91 0.62 -4.52 6.65
C CYS A 91 0.37 -3.91 8.04
N GLY A 92 1.33 -3.17 8.60
CA GLY A 92 1.25 -2.61 9.95
C GLY A 92 1.16 -3.68 11.04
N GLY A 93 1.89 -4.79 10.91
CA GLY A 93 1.88 -5.86 11.92
C GLY A 93 0.80 -6.94 11.77
N THR A 94 -0.21 -6.74 10.92
CA THR A 94 -1.38 -7.65 10.86
C THR A 94 -1.17 -8.93 10.05
N GLY A 95 -0.07 -9.03 9.30
CA GLY A 95 0.17 -10.12 8.33
C GLY A 95 -0.73 -10.08 7.09
N ARG A 96 -1.72 -9.18 7.06
CA ARG A 96 -2.69 -9.10 5.96
C ARG A 96 -2.77 -7.67 5.46
N LEU A 97 -2.66 -7.50 4.16
CA LEU A 97 -3.00 -6.23 3.54
C LEU A 97 -4.54 -6.11 3.57
N ALA A 98 -5.05 -4.92 3.87
CA ALA A 98 -6.48 -4.62 3.73
C ALA A 98 -6.95 -5.11 2.34
N ARG A 99 -8.17 -5.67 2.23
CA ARG A 99 -8.79 -6.10 0.95
C ARG A 99 -8.39 -5.09 -0.14
N GLY A 100 -7.48 -5.45 -1.06
CA GLY A 100 -6.88 -4.55 -2.07
C GLY A 100 -5.44 -4.07 -1.84
N GLY A 101 -4.61 -4.82 -1.10
CA GLY A 101 -3.16 -4.67 -1.12
C GLY A 101 -2.58 -4.85 -2.53
N TYR A 102 -1.67 -3.96 -2.92
CA TYR A 102 -1.34 -3.52 -4.29
C TYR A 102 -2.43 -2.63 -4.90
N GLN A 103 -2.10 -1.35 -5.06
CA GLN A 103 -3.00 -0.21 -5.22
C GLN A 103 -4.32 -0.53 -5.96
N LYS A 104 -5.46 -0.44 -5.24
CA LYS A 104 -6.81 -0.56 -5.81
C LYS A 104 -7.07 0.38 -6.99
N ARG A 105 -6.29 1.45 -7.09
CA ARG A 105 -6.46 2.53 -8.06
C ARG A 105 -5.18 2.74 -8.82
N ASN A 106 -5.28 3.17 -10.06
CA ASN A 106 -4.11 3.58 -10.82
C ASN A 106 -3.52 4.88 -10.22
N PRO A 107 -2.21 4.93 -9.95
CA PRO A 107 -1.55 6.16 -9.56
C PRO A 107 -1.49 7.08 -10.78
N ILE A 108 -2.05 8.29 -10.66
CA ILE A 108 -2.03 9.28 -11.72
C ILE A 108 -1.25 10.50 -11.24
N ASN A 109 -0.16 10.81 -11.94
CA ASN A 109 0.55 12.07 -11.77
C ASN A 109 0.00 13.09 -12.77
N VAL A 110 -0.74 14.09 -12.27
CA VAL A 110 -1.41 15.12 -13.09
C VAL A 110 -0.45 15.96 -13.92
N ALA A 111 0.81 16.11 -13.48
CA ALA A 111 1.83 16.83 -14.23
C ALA A 111 2.31 16.02 -15.44
N ARG A 112 2.40 14.69 -15.31
CA ARG A 112 2.93 13.77 -16.34
C ARG A 112 1.85 12.95 -17.06
N VAL A 113 0.60 13.41 -17.04
CA VAL A 113 -0.52 12.67 -17.66
C VAL A 113 -0.55 12.82 -19.18
N ILE A 114 -0.05 13.93 -19.73
CA ILE A 114 0.03 14.14 -21.18
C ILE A 114 1.07 13.16 -21.77
N GLY A 115 0.72 12.47 -22.85
CA GLY A 115 1.54 11.42 -23.46
C GLY A 115 1.47 10.07 -22.75
N SER A 116 0.76 9.97 -21.62
CA SER A 116 0.59 8.70 -20.94
C SER A 116 -0.28 7.73 -21.74
N LYS A 117 0.06 6.44 -21.63
CA LYS A 117 -0.54 5.32 -22.34
C LYS A 117 -1.57 4.64 -21.45
N TRP A 118 -2.71 4.27 -22.02
CA TRP A 118 -3.81 3.65 -21.30
C TRP A 118 -4.47 2.57 -22.14
N THR A 119 -4.95 1.53 -21.45
CA THR A 119 -5.74 0.45 -22.05
C THR A 119 -7.12 0.42 -21.40
N ALA A 120 -8.17 0.49 -22.22
CA ALA A 120 -9.54 0.32 -21.79
C ALA A 120 -9.85 -1.17 -21.60
N MET A 121 -10.36 -1.52 -20.42
CA MET A 121 -10.76 -2.89 -20.07
C MET A 121 -12.01 -3.33 -20.85
N GLU A 122 -12.84 -2.36 -21.26
CA GLU A 122 -13.95 -2.54 -22.17
C GLU A 122 -13.70 -1.76 -23.47
N ARG A 123 -14.14 -2.28 -24.61
CA ARG A 123 -13.95 -1.59 -25.90
C ARG A 123 -14.71 -0.27 -25.88
N THR A 124 -13.99 0.84 -26.03
CA THR A 124 -14.59 2.17 -26.12
C THR A 124 -14.45 2.64 -27.57
N PHE A 125 -15.56 2.93 -28.24
CA PHE A 125 -15.57 3.25 -29.69
C PHE A 125 -14.88 2.18 -30.56
N GLY A 126 -14.98 0.90 -30.18
CA GLY A 126 -14.31 -0.21 -30.86
C GLY A 126 -12.81 -0.39 -30.53
N TRP A 127 -12.19 0.60 -29.88
CA TRP A 127 -10.76 0.59 -29.55
C TRP A 127 -10.50 0.26 -28.08
N ARG A 128 -9.25 -0.15 -27.79
CA ARG A 128 -8.77 -0.43 -26.42
C ARG A 128 -7.54 0.38 -26.04
N HIS A 129 -6.65 0.71 -26.98
CA HIS A 129 -5.41 1.43 -26.68
C HIS A 129 -5.54 2.91 -26.99
N PHE A 130 -5.31 3.73 -25.97
CA PHE A 130 -5.43 5.17 -26.05
C PHE A 130 -4.19 5.87 -25.50
N ARG A 131 -3.86 7.02 -26.08
CA ARG A 131 -2.86 7.96 -25.56
C ARG A 131 -3.54 9.25 -25.14
N VAL A 132 -3.05 9.85 -24.06
CA VAL A 132 -3.54 11.17 -23.63
C VAL A 132 -2.84 12.26 -24.44
N MET A 133 -3.61 13.05 -25.19
CA MET A 133 -3.06 14.13 -26.03
C MET A 133 -3.09 15.48 -25.31
N GLN A 134 -4.17 15.76 -24.60
CA GLN A 134 -4.37 17.05 -23.93
C GLN A 134 -5.02 16.85 -22.56
N LYS A 135 -4.85 17.84 -21.68
CA LYS A 135 -5.61 17.95 -20.44
C LYS A 135 -6.25 19.32 -20.37
N LYS A 136 -7.47 19.37 -19.82
CA LYS A 136 -8.23 20.60 -19.60
C LYS A 136 -8.74 20.60 -18.17
N GLY A 137 -8.46 21.68 -17.43
CA GLY A 137 -9.13 21.94 -16.15
C GLY A 137 -10.52 22.50 -16.41
N GLN A 138 -11.55 21.92 -15.81
CA GLN A 138 -12.92 22.43 -15.87
C GLN A 138 -13.51 22.42 -14.46
N GLY A 139 -13.57 23.60 -13.83
CA GLY A 139 -14.03 23.75 -12.45
C GLY A 139 -13.20 22.92 -11.46
N LYS A 140 -13.86 22.04 -10.71
CA LYS A 140 -13.23 21.17 -9.70
C LYS A 140 -12.61 19.88 -10.28
N GLY A 141 -12.76 19.63 -11.59
CA GLY A 141 -12.30 18.42 -12.25
C GLY A 141 -11.24 18.69 -13.33
N THR A 142 -10.38 17.69 -13.57
CA THR A 142 -9.49 17.68 -14.74
C THR A 142 -10.00 16.64 -15.72
N PHE A 143 -10.16 17.03 -16.97
CA PHE A 143 -10.48 16.16 -18.08
C PHE A 143 -9.25 15.96 -18.95
N VAL A 144 -9.17 14.80 -19.58
CA VAL A 144 -8.09 14.48 -20.51
C VAL A 144 -8.70 14.05 -21.84
N LEU A 145 -8.11 14.55 -22.92
CA LEU A 145 -8.43 14.15 -24.29
C LEU A 145 -7.65 12.88 -24.59
N MET A 146 -8.37 11.80 -24.87
CA MET A 146 -7.80 10.53 -25.29
C MET A 146 -7.98 10.34 -26.78
N THR A 147 -6.92 9.85 -27.43
CA THR A 147 -6.91 9.51 -28.85
C THR A 147 -6.56 8.05 -29.01
N ALA A 148 -7.31 7.32 -29.84
CA ALA A 148 -6.99 5.92 -30.10
C ALA A 148 -5.63 5.81 -30.81
N THR A 149 -4.85 4.80 -30.45
CA THR A 149 -3.50 4.63 -31.03
C THR A 149 -3.56 4.14 -32.48
N CYS A 150 -4.59 3.37 -32.83
CA CYS A 150 -4.79 2.81 -34.17
C CYS A 150 -5.59 3.73 -35.10
N ASP A 151 -6.26 4.74 -34.55
CA ASP A 151 -7.11 5.66 -35.31
C ASP A 151 -7.12 7.04 -34.63
N GLU A 152 -6.43 8.00 -35.24
CA GLU A 152 -6.31 9.35 -34.70
C GLU A 152 -7.59 10.18 -34.85
N SER A 153 -8.55 9.74 -35.68
CA SER A 153 -9.85 10.40 -35.83
C SER A 153 -10.76 10.17 -34.61
N THR A 154 -10.61 9.03 -33.94
CA THR A 154 -11.36 8.71 -32.73
C THR A 154 -10.73 9.41 -31.51
N GLN A 155 -11.39 10.48 -31.06
CA GLN A 155 -10.96 11.26 -29.90
C GLN A 155 -12.14 11.55 -28.98
N PHE A 156 -11.90 11.51 -27.66
CA PHE A 156 -12.94 11.85 -26.69
C PHE A 156 -12.34 12.36 -25.38
N TRP A 157 -13.13 13.15 -24.66
CA TRP A 157 -12.78 13.65 -23.34
C TRP A 157 -13.24 12.68 -22.26
N VAL A 158 -12.36 12.37 -21.31
CA VAL A 158 -12.70 11.58 -20.11
C VAL A 158 -12.28 12.33 -18.85
N ASN A 159 -13.08 12.23 -17.79
CA ASN A 159 -12.69 12.75 -16.49
C ASN A 159 -11.52 11.92 -15.94
N MET A 160 -10.46 12.59 -15.52
CA MET A 160 -9.24 11.97 -15.00
C MET A 160 -9.48 11.08 -13.77
N GLN A 161 -10.55 11.30 -13.01
CA GLN A 161 -10.92 10.40 -11.92
C GLN A 161 -11.33 9.00 -12.40
N ASN A 162 -11.87 8.86 -13.61
CA ASN A 162 -12.21 7.54 -14.17
C ASN A 162 -10.95 6.72 -14.47
N LEU A 163 -9.84 7.35 -14.85
CA LEU A 163 -8.58 6.65 -15.11
C LEU A 163 -7.99 5.99 -13.85
N LYS A 164 -8.41 6.45 -12.65
CA LYS A 164 -8.00 5.83 -11.38
C LYS A 164 -8.66 4.47 -11.18
N ASP A 165 -9.77 4.21 -11.84
CA ASP A 165 -10.52 2.97 -11.71
C ASP A 165 -9.87 1.85 -12.54
N ARG A 166 -9.34 0.83 -11.87
CA ARG A 166 -8.65 -0.30 -12.49
C ARG A 166 -9.59 -1.24 -13.24
N ASP A 167 -10.87 -1.23 -12.90
CA ASP A 167 -11.85 -2.10 -13.55
C ASP A 167 -12.22 -1.60 -14.95
N ARG A 168 -12.03 -0.30 -15.19
CA ARG A 168 -12.29 0.37 -16.47
C ARG A 168 -11.02 0.66 -17.25
N TRP A 169 -9.93 1.02 -16.57
CA TRP A 169 -8.69 1.48 -17.19
C TRP A 169 -7.47 0.80 -16.59
N ALA A 170 -6.55 0.37 -17.45
CA ALA A 170 -5.21 -0.03 -17.06
C ALA A 170 -4.19 1.00 -17.53
N SER A 171 -3.24 1.35 -16.67
CA SER A 171 -2.11 2.20 -17.03
C SER A 171 -1.12 1.42 -17.90
N GLY A 172 -0.66 2.02 -18.99
CA GLY A 172 0.22 1.39 -19.96
C GLY A 172 -0.53 0.63 -21.06
N TRP A 173 0.24 -0.10 -21.87
CA TRP A 173 -0.30 -0.98 -22.89
C TRP A 173 -0.37 -2.40 -22.36
N LEU A 174 -1.58 -2.94 -22.24
CA LEU A 174 -1.76 -4.37 -22.00
C LEU A 174 -1.73 -5.12 -23.33
N GLN A 175 -1.07 -6.27 -23.30
CA GLN A 175 -1.11 -7.20 -24.43
C GLN A 175 -2.48 -7.87 -24.52
N LYS A 176 -2.79 -8.42 -25.69
CA LYS A 176 -4.06 -9.14 -25.94
C LYS A 176 -4.25 -10.29 -24.96
N GLN A 177 -3.21 -11.09 -24.73
CA GLN A 177 -3.25 -12.24 -23.80
C GLN A 177 -3.57 -11.80 -22.37
N GLU A 178 -2.89 -10.76 -21.88
CA GLU A 178 -3.12 -10.22 -20.53
C GLU A 178 -4.54 -9.66 -20.37
N THR A 179 -5.04 -8.95 -21.38
CA THR A 179 -6.41 -8.42 -21.39
C THR A 179 -7.44 -9.56 -21.30
N LEU A 180 -7.25 -10.65 -22.05
CA LEU A 180 -8.13 -11.81 -22.02
C LEU A 180 -8.07 -12.55 -20.68
N ALA A 181 -6.87 -12.71 -20.10
CA ALA A 181 -6.70 -13.32 -18.79
C ALA A 181 -7.44 -12.53 -17.70
N LEU A 182 -7.33 -11.20 -17.70
CA LEU A 182 -8.05 -10.32 -16.77
C LEU A 182 -9.56 -10.37 -16.98
N GLU A 183 -10.02 -10.42 -18.24
CA GLU A 183 -11.44 -10.58 -18.57
C GLU A 183 -11.99 -11.93 -18.07
N GLN A 184 -11.24 -13.01 -18.26
CA GLN A 184 -11.59 -14.34 -17.78
C GLN A 184 -11.62 -14.39 -16.25
N GLN A 185 -10.64 -13.80 -15.57
CA GLN A 185 -10.65 -13.67 -14.11
C GLN A 185 -11.90 -12.92 -13.62
N ARG A 186 -12.30 -11.84 -14.30
CA ARG A 186 -13.55 -11.12 -13.99
C ARG A 186 -14.78 -12.00 -14.19
N LYS A 187 -14.87 -12.74 -15.29
CA LYS A 187 -15.99 -13.65 -15.56
C LYS A 187 -16.06 -14.76 -14.51
N GLN A 188 -14.92 -15.33 -14.12
CA GLN A 188 -14.83 -16.34 -13.07
C GLN A 188 -15.24 -15.78 -11.70
N ALA A 189 -14.77 -14.58 -11.35
CA ALA A 189 -15.14 -13.91 -10.10
C ALA A 189 -16.64 -13.55 -10.06
N ALA A 190 -17.22 -13.18 -11.20
CA ALA A 190 -18.67 -12.98 -11.32
C ALA A 190 -19.45 -14.30 -11.18
N ALA A 191 -18.95 -15.39 -11.80
CA ALA A 191 -19.60 -16.70 -11.78
C ALA A 191 -19.55 -17.40 -10.41
N THR A 192 -18.49 -17.18 -9.63
CA THR A 192 -18.35 -17.77 -8.28
C THR A 192 -19.21 -17.10 -7.21
N GLY A 193 -19.81 -15.95 -7.53
CA GLY A 193 -20.69 -15.19 -6.64
C GLY A 193 -20.04 -14.81 -5.29
N PRO A 194 -20.69 -13.97 -4.47
CA PRO A 194 -20.20 -13.69 -3.11
C PRO A 194 -20.30 -14.91 -2.16
N ALA A 195 -20.98 -16.00 -2.55
CA ALA A 195 -21.26 -17.15 -1.70
C ALA A 195 -20.06 -18.10 -1.51
N ALA A 196 -19.23 -18.33 -2.54
CA ALA A 196 -18.06 -19.20 -2.40
C ALA A 196 -16.92 -18.58 -1.57
N ALA A 197 -16.91 -17.25 -1.41
CA ALA A 197 -15.97 -16.56 -0.51
C ALA A 197 -16.35 -16.68 0.98
N ALA A 198 -17.58 -17.14 1.29
CA ALA A 198 -18.09 -17.29 2.65
C ALA A 198 -17.93 -18.73 3.21
N ALA A 199 -17.68 -19.74 2.38
CA ALA A 199 -17.53 -21.12 2.86
C ALA A 199 -16.15 -21.41 3.50
N VAL A 200 -15.21 -20.45 3.46
CA VAL A 200 -13.98 -20.44 4.28
C VAL A 200 -14.12 -19.43 5.42
N ALA A 201 -15.35 -19.17 5.91
CA ALA A 201 -15.63 -18.24 6.99
C ALA A 201 -15.89 -18.95 8.33
N GLY A 202 -14.99 -19.85 8.72
CA GLY A 202 -14.71 -20.12 10.13
C GLY A 202 -13.79 -19.03 10.68
N GLY A 203 -14.32 -17.81 10.86
CA GLY A 203 -13.72 -16.72 11.65
C GLY A 203 -12.33 -16.21 11.22
N ALA A 204 -12.22 -15.38 10.16
CA ALA A 204 -10.99 -14.62 9.90
C ALA A 204 -11.23 -13.33 9.12
N VAL A 205 -10.65 -12.24 9.63
CA VAL A 205 -10.71 -10.87 9.10
C VAL A 205 -10.17 -10.81 7.66
N SER A 206 -11.02 -10.39 6.73
CA SER A 206 -10.81 -10.38 5.27
C SER A 206 -9.59 -9.54 4.82
N GLY A 207 -8.54 -10.18 4.29
CA GLY A 207 -7.39 -9.48 3.69
C GLY A 207 -6.42 -10.41 2.93
N THR A 208 -5.80 -9.90 1.87
CA THR A 208 -4.77 -10.61 1.10
C THR A 208 -3.52 -10.80 1.96
N ALA A 209 -2.95 -12.00 1.99
CA ALA A 209 -1.69 -12.26 2.68
C ALA A 209 -0.62 -11.25 2.26
N CYS A 210 0.03 -10.61 3.25
CA CYS A 210 1.08 -9.66 2.96
C CYS A 210 2.31 -10.42 2.43
N LYS A 211 2.61 -10.26 1.14
CA LYS A 211 3.76 -10.92 0.49
C LYS A 211 5.09 -10.54 1.14
N ALA A 212 5.21 -9.31 1.65
CA ALA A 212 6.45 -8.82 2.25
C ALA A 212 6.85 -9.61 3.51
N CYS A 213 5.88 -10.03 4.33
CA CYS A 213 6.12 -10.81 5.54
C CYS A 213 5.59 -12.25 5.47
N GLY A 214 5.17 -12.74 4.30
CA GLY A 214 4.58 -14.09 4.18
C GLY A 214 3.38 -14.33 5.09
N ALA A 215 2.61 -13.29 5.39
CA ALA A 215 1.51 -13.27 6.37
C ALA A 215 1.86 -13.38 7.86
N SER A 216 3.14 -13.33 8.26
CA SER A 216 3.53 -13.34 9.67
C SER A 216 3.23 -12.02 10.41
N GLY A 217 3.15 -10.90 9.67
CA GLY A 217 3.01 -9.56 10.24
C GLY A 217 4.32 -8.97 10.77
N THR A 218 5.38 -9.74 10.87
CA THR A 218 6.69 -9.32 11.37
C THR A 218 7.80 -9.63 10.36
N LEU A 219 8.85 -8.81 10.38
CA LEU A 219 10.06 -9.02 9.59
C LEU A 219 11.24 -9.19 10.55
N PRO A 220 12.25 -10.01 10.21
CA PRO A 220 13.48 -10.06 11.00
C PRO A 220 14.11 -8.67 11.05
N CYS A 221 14.63 -8.29 12.22
CA CYS A 221 15.27 -7.00 12.37
C CYS A 221 16.54 -6.95 11.50
N PRO A 222 16.73 -5.95 10.63
CA PRO A 222 17.89 -5.92 9.73
C PRO A 222 19.21 -5.59 10.45
N LEU A 223 19.16 -5.22 11.73
CA LEU A 223 20.31 -4.74 12.51
C LEU A 223 20.76 -5.70 13.62
N CYS A 224 20.01 -6.77 13.87
CA CYS A 224 20.40 -7.78 14.84
C CYS A 224 19.98 -9.16 14.34
N SER A 225 20.69 -10.20 14.79
CA SER A 225 20.24 -11.57 14.56
C SER A 225 18.88 -11.78 15.23
N LEU A 226 18.17 -12.87 14.89
CA LEU A 226 16.86 -13.21 15.47
C LEU A 226 16.85 -13.23 17.02
N ALA A 227 18.02 -13.24 17.66
CA ALA A 227 18.21 -13.10 19.10
C ALA A 227 18.15 -11.65 19.65
N GLY A 228 17.94 -10.63 18.80
CA GLY A 228 17.77 -9.23 19.25
C GLY A 228 19.06 -8.55 19.72
N GLN A 229 20.20 -9.21 19.57
CA GLN A 229 21.52 -8.73 19.96
C GLN A 229 22.24 -8.12 18.77
N VAL A 230 22.76 -6.90 18.94
CA VAL A 230 23.67 -6.27 17.99
C VAL A 230 25.07 -6.74 18.35
N VAL A 231 25.74 -7.46 17.46
CA VAL A 231 27.16 -7.75 17.61
C VAL A 231 27.90 -6.48 17.19
N GLU A 232 28.26 -5.63 18.16
CA GLU A 232 29.30 -4.63 17.92
C GLU A 232 30.62 -5.39 17.74
N LEU A 233 31.17 -5.29 16.52
CA LEU A 233 32.50 -5.80 16.15
C LEU A 233 33.59 -4.89 16.73
#